data_AF-A0A1H9M262-F1
#
_entry.id   AF-A0A1H9M262-F1
#
_cell.length_a   1.000
_cell.length_b   1.000
_cell.length_c   1.000
_cell.angle_alpha   90.00
_cell.angle_beta   90.00
_cell.angle_gamma   90.00
#
_symmetry.space_group_name_H-M   'P 1'
#
loop_
_entity.id
_entity.type
_entity.pdbx_description
1 polymer ?
#
loop_
_entity_poly.entity_id
_entity_poly.type
_entity_poly.pdbx_seq_one_letter_code
_entity_poly.pdbx_strand_id
1 'polypeptide(L)' 'MIDVPWKIFSQTGNIEAYLWMKQIELEETSEVEQQSIDDPLLEDTHF' A
#
# COMPACT_ATOMS: atom_id res chain seq x y z
N MET A 1 8.70 3.90 -8.42
CA MET A 1 8.88 2.46 -8.15
C MET A 1 7.77 1.71 -8.85
N ILE A 2 7.94 0.41 -9.16
CA ILE A 2 6.87 -0.39 -9.75
C ILE A 2 5.97 -0.88 -8.61
N ASP A 3 4.67 -0.61 -8.69
CA ASP A 3 3.69 -1.07 -7.70
C ASP A 3 3.42 -2.57 -7.89
N VAL A 4 4.35 -3.41 -7.43
CA VAL A 4 4.28 -4.88 -7.54
C VAL A 4 2.99 -5.45 -6.95
N PRO A 5 2.50 -5.01 -5.77
CA PRO A 5 1.24 -5.53 -5.22
C PRO A 5 0.05 -5.21 -6.12
N TRP A 6 -0.02 -3.97 -6.63
CA TRP A 6 -1.07 -3.55 -7.56
C TRP A 6 -1.04 -4.37 -8.86
N LYS A 7 0.16 -4.67 -9.36
CA LYS A 7 0.33 -5.50 -10.56
C LYS A 7 -0.18 -6.92 -10.34
N ILE A 8 0.13 -7.55 -9.20
CA ILE A 8 -0.34 -8.89 -8.86
C ILE A 8 -1.87 -8.90 -8.74
N PHE A 9 -2.45 -7.91 -8.07
CA PHE A 9 -3.90 -7.75 -7.97
C PHE A 9 -4.55 -7.57 -9.34
N SER A 10 -4.02 -6.68 -10.19
CA SER A 10 -4.57 -6.40 -11.51
C SER A 10 -4.58 -7.61 -12.46
N GLN A 11 -3.64 -8.54 -12.26
CA GLN A 11 -3.51 -9.73 -13.10
C GLN A 11 -4.32 -10.92 -12.58
N THR A 12 -4.43 -11.07 -11.25
CA THR A 12 -5.00 -12.28 -10.64
C THR A 12 -6.35 -12.04 -9.97
N GLY A 13 -6.71 -10.79 -9.67
CA GLY A 13 -7.86 -10.43 -8.86
C GLY A 13 -7.78 -10.93 -7.42
N ASN A 14 -6.64 -11.49 -6.99
CA ASN A 14 -6.50 -12.06 -5.66
C ASN A 14 -6.20 -10.96 -4.64
N ILE A 15 -7.23 -10.59 -3.88
CA ILE A 15 -7.15 -9.55 -2.85
C ILE A 15 -6.30 -9.96 -1.64
N GLU A 16 -6.27 -11.25 -1.30
CA GLU A 16 -5.48 -11.76 -0.16
C GLU A 16 -3.98 -11.59 -0.42
N ALA A 17 -3.52 -11.94 -1.63
CA ALA A 17 -2.13 -11.77 -2.05
C ALA A 17 -1.71 -10.28 -2.07
N TYR A 18 -2.60 -9.39 -2.51
CA TYR A 18 -2.36 -7.94 -2.46
C TYR A 18 -2.16 -7.45 -1.03
N LEU A 19 -3.03 -7.86 -0.11
CA LEU A 19 -2.96 -7.42 1.30
C LEU A 19 -1.70 -7.95 1.99
N TRP A 20 -1.32 -9.20 1.74
CA TRP A 20 -0.06 -9.75 2.27
C TRP A 20 1.16 -8.97 1.77
N MET A 21 1.25 -8.71 0.46
CA MET A 21 2.37 -7.93 -0.09
C MET A 21 2.38 -6.50 0.45
N LYS A 22 1.20 -5.86 0.56
CA LYS A 22 1.09 -4.51 1.11
C LYS A 22 1.47 -4.46 2.60
N GLN A 23 1.18 -5.52 3.36
CA GLN A 23 1.60 -5.61 4.76
C GLN A 23 3.12 -5.74 4.88
N ILE A 24 3.77 -6.54 4.03
CA ILE A 24 5.23 -6.66 3.98
C ILE A 24 5.86 -5.33 3.58
N GLU A 25 5.34 -4.67 2.55
CA GLU A 25 5.80 -3.32 2.16
C GLU A 25 5.61 -2.33 3.31
N LEU A 26 4.48 -2.35 4.03
CA LEU A 26 4.28 -1.48 5.19
C LEU A 26 5.28 -1.76 6.31
N GLU A 27 5.60 -3.03 6.57
CA GLU A 27 6.59 -3.44 7.57
C GLU A 27 8.01 -3.00 7.17
N GLU A 28 8.39 -3.11 5.88
CA GLU A 28 9.67 -2.63 5.34
C GLU A 28 9.74 -1.10 5.32
N THR A 29 8.66 -0.43 4.91
CA THR A 29 8.54 1.03 4.86
C THR A 29 8.52 1.65 6.26
N SER A 30 8.03 0.95 7.28
CA SER A 30 8.09 1.41 8.69
C SER A 30 9.54 1.58 9.19
N GLU A 31 10.51 0.93 8.55
CA GLU A 31 11.94 1.13 8.84
C GLU A 31 12.58 2.24 7.97
N VAL A 32 11.91 2.71 6.91
CA VAL A 32 12.51 3.59 5.87
C VAL A 32 11.82 4.96 5.72
N GLU A 33 10.52 5.10 5.99
CA GLU A 33 9.76 6.31 5.61
C GLU A 33 8.94 6.90 6.78
N GLN A 34 9.66 7.62 7.63
CA GLN A 34 9.19 8.86 8.25
C GLN A 34 9.08 10.01 7.21
N GLN A 35 9.01 9.69 5.91
CA GLN A 35 9.08 10.63 4.79
C GLN A 35 8.07 10.23 3.70
N SER A 36 7.11 11.13 3.46
CA SER A 36 6.19 11.17 2.31
C SER A 36 5.17 10.04 2.14
N ILE A 37 4.08 10.11 2.90
CA ILE A 37 2.76 9.78 2.32
C ILE A 37 1.85 10.97 2.59
N ASP A 38 1.89 11.93 1.65
CA ASP A 38 0.75 12.80 1.36
C ASP A 38 -0.36 11.87 0.84
N ASP A 39 -1.20 11.33 1.73
CA ASP A 39 -2.41 10.59 1.38
C ASP A 39 -3.59 11.57 1.42
N PRO A 40 -3.98 12.22 0.30
CA PRO A 40 -5.13 13.14 0.29
C PRO A 40 -6.47 12.44 0.53
N LEU A 41 -6.48 11.11 0.72
CA LEU A 41 -7.69 10.31 0.98
C LEU A 41 -8.10 10.23 2.45
N LEU A 42 -7.30 10.76 3.38
CA LEU A 42 -7.60 10.70 4.82
C LEU A 42 -8.27 11.97 5.40
N GLU A 43 -8.38 13.06 4.64
CA GLU A 43 -9.03 14.30 5.12
C GLU A 43 -10.56 14.23 5.11
N ASP A 44 -11.17 13.39 4.26
CA ASP A 44 -12.63 13.39 4.05
C ASP A 44 -13.45 12.69 5.16
N THR A 45 -12.80 12.05 6.13
CA THR A 45 -13.51 11.30 7.20
C THR A 45 -13.54 11.99 8.55
N HIS A 46 -13.04 13.22 8.68
CA HIS A 46 -13.14 13.99 9.92
C HIS A 46 -14.29 15.00 9.86
N PHE A 47 -15.52 14.52 10.08
CA PHE A 47 -16.72 15.35 10.34
C PHE A 47 -17.23 15.13 11.77
#